data_AF-A0A7S2V8U3-F1
#
_entry.id   AF-A0A7S2V8U3-F1
#
_cell.length_a   1.000
_cell.length_b   1.000
_cell.length_c   1.000
_cell.angle_alpha   90.00
_cell.angle_beta   90.00
_cell.angle_gamma   90.00
#
_symmetry.space_group_name_H-M   'P 1'
#
loop_
_entity.id
_entity.type
_entity.pdbx_description
1 polymer ?
#
loop_
_entity_poly.entity_id
_entity_poly.type
_entity_poly.pdbx_seq_one_letter_code
_entity_poly.pdbx_strand_id
1 'polypeptide(L)'
;AGVLSIYGIIVSVIISGKMEDMTEIDGYKSFSAGLSVGLACLASGLAIGRFLEKHIAIETRPRPFPAQQPQGEQPLLPREIVLPPKSGWGVLVVLVFLEAIGLYGLIVGLILSSY
;
A
#
# COMPACT_ATOMS: atom_id res chain seq x y z
N ALA A 1 3.48 3.21 3.66
CA ALA A 1 3.46 4.65 3.36
C ALA A 1 4.82 5.36 3.50
N GLY A 2 5.92 4.66 3.86
CA GLY A 2 7.24 5.31 3.93
C GLY A 2 7.89 5.52 2.56
N VAL A 3 7.92 4.46 1.74
CA VAL A 3 8.66 4.45 0.47
C VAL A 3 7.99 5.32 -0.61
N LEU A 4 6.64 5.33 -0.69
CA LEU A 4 5.91 6.22 -1.61
C LEU A 4 6.24 7.70 -1.41
N SER A 5 6.49 8.16 -0.18
CA SER A 5 6.86 9.56 0.09
C SER A 5 8.20 9.93 -0.55
N ILE A 6 9.10 8.95 -0.72
CA ILE A 6 10.39 9.16 -1.38
C ILE A 6 10.18 9.45 -2.87
N TYR A 7 9.18 8.83 -3.52
CA TYR A 7 8.89 9.06 -4.94
C TYR A 7 8.54 10.52 -5.23
N GLY A 8 7.78 11.18 -4.36
CA GLY A 8 7.49 12.62 -4.48
C GLY A 8 8.73 13.50 -4.29
N ILE A 9 9.59 13.16 -3.33
CA ILE A 9 10.86 13.88 -3.10
C ILE A 9 11.79 13.74 -4.31
N ILE A 10 11.91 12.54 -4.88
CA ILE A 10 12.75 12.29 -6.07
C ILE A 10 12.31 13.19 -7.24
N VAL A 11 11.00 13.24 -7.54
CA VAL A 11 10.47 14.08 -8.62
C VAL A 11 10.67 15.57 -8.34
N SER A 12 10.48 16.01 -7.09
CA SER A 12 10.72 17.40 -6.68
C SER A 12 12.17 17.83 -6.92
N VAL A 13 13.14 17.01 -6.53
CA VAL A 13 14.58 17.31 -6.72
C VAL A 13 14.96 17.33 -8.20
N ILE A 14 14.43 16.41 -9.00
CA ILE A 14 14.70 16.36 -10.44
C ILE A 14 14.16 17.60 -11.15
N ILE A 15 12.92 18.02 -10.83
CA ILE A 15 12.33 19.22 -11.42
C ILE A 15 13.11 20.47 -10.99
N SER A 16 13.52 20.56 -9.72
CA SER A 16 14.31 21.68 -9.20
C SER A 16 15.64 21.86 -9.93
N GLY A 17 16.25 20.77 -10.40
CA GLY A 17 17.49 20.81 -11.17
C GLY A 17 17.34 21.26 -12.63
N LYS A 18 16.12 21.41 -13.15
CA LYS A 18 15.85 21.76 -14.56
C LYS A 18 15.31 23.18 -14.75
N MET A 19 15.27 24.00 -13.69
CA MET A 19 14.60 25.30 -13.70
C MET A 19 15.39 26.46 -14.36
N GLU A 20 16.60 26.23 -14.86
CA GLU A 20 17.43 27.31 -15.45
C GLU A 20 16.99 27.75 -16.86
N ASP A 21 16.41 26.85 -17.68
CA ASP A 21 15.99 27.12 -19.07
C ASP A 21 14.56 26.62 -19.35
N MET A 22 13.56 27.08 -18.59
CA MET A 22 12.20 26.56 -18.68
C MET A 22 11.27 27.50 -19.47
N THR A 23 10.76 27.03 -20.60
CA THR A 23 9.66 27.69 -21.31
C THR A 23 8.34 27.49 -20.57
N GLU A 24 7.32 28.31 -20.84
CA GLU A 24 5.98 28.17 -20.23
C GLU A 24 5.37 26.78 -20.48
N ILE A 25 5.63 26.21 -21.67
CA ILE A 25 5.19 24.86 -22.06
C ILE A 25 5.86 23.80 -21.17
N ASP A 26 7.16 23.94 -20.89
CA ASP A 26 7.91 23.00 -20.04
C ASP A 26 7.56 23.15 -18.55
N GLY A 27 7.12 24.34 -18.14
CA GLY A 27 6.53 24.58 -16.83
C GLY A 27 5.25 23.76 -16.61
N TYR A 28 4.34 23.75 -17.60
CA TYR A 28 3.13 22.92 -17.52
C TYR A 28 3.44 21.42 -17.51
N LYS A 29 4.44 20.97 -18.28
CA LYS A 29 4.90 19.57 -18.24
C LYS A 29 5.42 19.20 -16.85
N SER A 30 6.31 20.00 -16.27
CA SER A 30 6.90 19.75 -14.96
C SER A 30 5.85 19.77 -13.83
N PHE A 31 4.86 20.66 -13.91
CA PHE A 31 3.73 20.65 -13.00
C PHE A 31 2.87 19.38 -13.12
N SER A 32 2.55 18.98 -14.36
CA SER A 32 1.77 17.75 -14.62
C SER A 32 2.50 16.48 -14.20
N ALA A 33 3.83 16.45 -14.34
CA ALA A 33 4.69 15.37 -13.88
C ALA A 33 4.58 15.17 -12.36
N GLY A 34 4.74 16.24 -11.60
CA GLY A 34 4.58 16.23 -10.13
C GLY A 34 3.17 15.85 -9.67
N LEU A 35 2.14 16.34 -10.37
CA LEU A 35 0.74 16.03 -10.05
C LEU A 35 0.42 14.56 -10.32
N SER A 36 0.92 13.98 -11.43
CA SER A 36 0.69 12.57 -11.78
C SER A 36 1.28 11.61 -10.73
N VAL A 37 2.54 11.83 -10.32
CA VAL A 37 3.20 10.99 -9.30
C VAL A 37 2.53 11.17 -7.94
N GLY A 38 2.16 12.40 -7.58
CA GLY A 38 1.52 12.71 -6.31
C GLY A 38 0.16 12.03 -6.16
N LEU A 39 -0.71 12.14 -7.17
CA LEU A 39 -2.03 11.50 -7.14
C LEU A 39 -1.94 9.98 -7.20
N ALA A 40 -0.99 9.41 -7.97
CA ALA A 40 -0.75 7.97 -7.99
C ALA A 40 -0.29 7.44 -6.62
N CYS A 41 0.64 8.15 -5.96
CA CYS A 41 1.11 7.79 -4.63
C CYS A 41 0.01 7.92 -3.56
N LEU A 42 -0.85 8.95 -3.66
CA LEU A 42 -2.00 9.11 -2.78
C LEU A 42 -3.00 7.95 -2.93
N ALA A 43 -3.34 7.60 -4.16
CA ALA A 43 -4.27 6.51 -4.46
C ALA A 43 -3.75 5.15 -3.97
N SER A 44 -2.48 4.84 -4.25
CA SER A 44 -1.83 3.61 -3.78
C SER A 44 -1.74 3.56 -2.25
N GLY A 45 -1.32 4.66 -1.60
CA GLY A 45 -1.23 4.75 -0.14
C GLY A 45 -2.59 4.56 0.55
N LEU A 46 -3.65 5.16 0.02
CA LEU A 46 -5.01 4.97 0.54
C LEU A 46 -5.49 3.53 0.37
N ALA A 47 -5.21 2.91 -0.79
CA ALA A 47 -5.57 1.52 -1.05
C ALA A 47 -4.87 0.54 -0.09
N ILE A 48 -3.57 0.74 0.16
CA ILE A 48 -2.79 -0.05 1.14
C ILE A 48 -3.39 0.11 2.54
N GLY A 49 -3.69 1.33 2.96
CA GLY A 49 -4.26 1.61 4.28
C GLY A 49 -5.59 0.90 4.50
N ARG A 50 -6.52 1.00 3.54
CA ARG A 50 -7.84 0.36 3.62
C ARG A 50 -7.78 -1.15 3.49
N PHE A 51 -6.85 -1.68 2.70
CA PHE A 51 -6.64 -3.12 2.58
C PHE A 51 -6.15 -3.72 3.91
N LEU A 52 -5.17 -3.07 4.54
CA LEU A 52 -4.59 -3.54 5.79
C LEU A 52 -5.58 -3.44 6.95
N GLU A 53 -6.37 -2.37 7.01
CA GLU A 53 -7.46 -2.21 7.99
C GLU A 53 -8.45 -3.39 7.94
N LYS A 54 -8.93 -3.73 6.74
CA LYS A 54 -9.84 -4.88 6.54
C LYS A 54 -9.20 -6.20 6.92
N HIS A 55 -7.92 -6.40 6.58
CA HIS A 55 -7.21 -7.63 6.90
C HIS A 55 -7.04 -7.81 8.42
N ILE A 56 -6.65 -6.75 9.15
CA ILE A 56 -6.52 -6.77 10.62
C ILE A 56 -7.87 -7.02 11.29
N ALA A 57 -8.95 -6.44 10.78
CA ALA A 57 -10.30 -6.64 11.31
C ALA A 57 -10.82 -8.07 11.10
N ILE A 58 -10.35 -8.79 10.08
CA ILE A 58 -10.68 -10.21 9.85
C ILE A 58 -9.89 -11.11 10.80
N GLU A 59 -8.62 -10.80 11.06
CA GLU A 59 -7.77 -11.59 11.95
C GLU A 59 -8.23 -11.53 13.41
N THR A 60 -8.75 -10.39 13.85
CA THR A 60 -9.24 -10.18 15.22
C THR A 60 -10.65 -10.74 15.49
N ARG A 61 -11.35 -11.29 14.48
CA ARG A 61 -12.66 -11.90 14.74
C ARG A 61 -12.52 -13.14 15.62
N PRO A 62 -13.24 -13.22 16.77
CA PRO A 62 -13.26 -14.44 17.56
C PRO A 62 -13.77 -15.57 16.66
N ARG A 63 -12.97 -16.61 16.51
CA ARG A 63 -13.41 -17.77 15.73
C ARG A 63 -14.61 -18.36 16.46
N PRO A 64 -15.71 -18.69 15.74
CA PRO A 64 -16.79 -19.44 16.34
C PRO A 64 -16.19 -20.65 17.04
N PHE A 65 -16.44 -20.78 18.34
CA PHE A 65 -16.08 -22.00 19.04
C PHE A 65 -16.76 -23.14 18.29
N PRO A 66 -16.05 -24.20 17.91
CA PRO A 66 -16.70 -25.35 17.28
C PRO A 66 -17.82 -25.79 18.22
N ALA A 67 -19.04 -25.90 17.70
CA ALA A 67 -20.18 -26.39 18.47
C ALA A 67 -19.77 -27.71 19.14
N GLN A 68 -19.71 -27.73 20.46
CA GLN A 68 -19.42 -28.94 21.22
C GLN A 68 -20.46 -29.99 20.82
N GLN A 69 -20.02 -31.03 20.11
CA GLN A 69 -20.84 -32.24 19.94
C GLN A 69 -21.11 -32.81 21.33
N PRO A 70 -22.34 -33.25 21.64
CA PRO A 70 -22.71 -33.70 22.97
C PRO A 70 -21.96 -34.99 23.32
N GLN A 71 -20.85 -34.87 24.03
CA GLN A 71 -20.17 -35.98 24.68
C GLN A 71 -19.79 -35.59 26.10
N GLY A 72 -20.52 -36.18 27.06
CA GLY A 72 -20.13 -36.48 28.44
C GLY A 72 -19.42 -35.39 29.22
N GLU A 73 -20.12 -34.84 30.22
CA GLU A 73 -19.54 -33.99 31.26
C GLU A 73 -18.31 -34.62 31.92
N GLN A 74 -17.13 -34.14 31.56
CA GLN A 74 -15.92 -34.18 32.37
C GLN A 74 -15.41 -32.74 32.49
N PRO A 75 -14.96 -32.27 33.67
CA PRO A 75 -14.46 -30.92 33.85
C PRO A 75 -13.09 -30.81 33.17
N LEU A 76 -13.11 -30.50 31.87
CA LEU A 76 -11.93 -30.32 31.04
C LEU A 76 -11.38 -28.90 31.26
N LEU A 77 -10.11 -28.79 31.64
CA LEU A 77 -9.39 -27.53 31.58
C LEU A 77 -9.47 -26.98 30.15
N PRO A 78 -9.65 -25.67 29.94
CA PRO A 78 -9.62 -25.07 28.61
C PRO A 78 -8.36 -25.50 27.85
N ARG A 79 -8.53 -26.41 26.89
CA ARG A 79 -7.47 -26.78 25.94
C ARG A 79 -7.35 -25.58 25.00
N GLU A 80 -6.32 -24.77 25.19
CA GLU A 80 -5.98 -23.72 24.24
C GLU A 80 -5.70 -24.40 22.89
N ILE A 81 -6.65 -24.31 21.97
CA ILE A 81 -6.45 -24.78 20.60
C ILE A 81 -5.53 -23.75 19.96
N VAL A 82 -4.22 -24.01 20.00
CA VAL A 82 -3.22 -23.25 19.24
C VAL A 82 -3.48 -23.52 17.76
N LEU A 83 -4.28 -22.67 17.12
CA LEU A 83 -4.52 -22.74 15.69
C LEU A 83 -3.24 -22.38 14.93
N PRO A 84 -2.95 -23.08 13.81
CA PRO A 84 -1.75 -22.81 13.03
C PRO A 84 -1.75 -21.34 12.55
N PRO A 85 -0.59 -20.67 12.54
CA PRO A 85 -0.48 -19.29 12.09
C PRO A 85 -0.95 -19.22 10.63
N LYS A 86 -1.91 -18.34 10.34
CA LYS A 86 -2.30 -18.07 8.96
C LYS A 86 -1.11 -17.47 8.22
N SER A 87 -0.86 -17.99 7.03
CA SER A 87 0.28 -17.58 6.22
C SER A 87 0.05 -16.19 5.62
N GLY A 88 0.91 -15.22 5.95
CA GLY A 88 0.81 -13.83 5.50
C GLY A 88 1.21 -13.58 4.04
N TRP A 89 1.62 -14.61 3.29
CA TRP A 89 2.14 -14.46 1.92
C TRP A 89 1.16 -13.78 0.97
N GLY A 90 -0.14 -14.08 1.07
CA GLY A 90 -1.16 -13.46 0.21
C GLY A 90 -1.27 -11.94 0.41
N VAL A 91 -1.12 -11.48 1.65
CA VAL A 91 -1.13 -10.04 2.00
C VAL A 91 0.07 -9.35 1.39
N LEU A 92 1.26 -9.96 1.50
CA LEU A 92 2.50 -9.41 0.96
C LEU A 92 2.42 -9.22 -0.57
N VAL A 93 1.90 -10.20 -1.30
CA VAL A 93 1.74 -10.12 -2.76
C VAL A 93 0.84 -8.95 -3.14
N VAL A 94 -0.30 -8.78 -2.46
CA VAL A 94 -1.22 -7.66 -2.72
C VAL A 94 -0.54 -6.31 -2.41
N LEU A 95 0.22 -6.22 -1.32
CA LEU A 95 0.95 -5.00 -0.96
C LEU A 95 1.99 -4.61 -2.01
N VAL A 96 2.69 -5.58 -2.61
CA VAL A 96 3.64 -5.33 -3.72
C VAL A 96 2.92 -4.79 -4.96
N PHE A 97 1.79 -5.38 -5.34
CA PHE A 97 1.02 -4.89 -6.48
C PHE A 97 0.48 -3.48 -6.26
N LEU A 98 0.07 -3.14 -5.03
CA LEU A 98 -0.36 -1.80 -4.69
C LEU A 98 0.80 -0.79 -4.75
N GLU A 99 1.99 -1.15 -4.26
CA GLU A 99 3.18 -0.30 -4.34
C GLU A 99 3.58 -0.04 -5.80
N ALA A 100 3.46 -1.06 -6.68
CA ALA A 100 3.75 -0.93 -8.10
C ALA A 100 2.91 0.15 -8.78
N ILE A 101 1.67 0.38 -8.35
CA ILE A 101 0.82 1.48 -8.85
C ILE A 101 1.47 2.85 -8.60
N GLY A 102 2.05 3.07 -7.41
CA GLY A 102 2.80 4.29 -7.10
C GLY A 102 4.06 4.43 -7.94
N LEU A 103 4.77 3.31 -8.15
CA LEU A 103 5.98 3.27 -8.99
C LEU A 103 5.67 3.57 -10.47
N TYR A 104 4.54 3.12 -11.00
CA TYR A 104 4.11 3.49 -12.35
C TYR A 104 3.86 5.00 -12.49
N GLY A 105 3.24 5.63 -11.49
CA GLY A 105 3.08 7.08 -11.46
C GLY A 105 4.42 7.82 -11.46
N LEU A 106 5.42 7.30 -10.75
CA LEU A 106 6.78 7.83 -10.77
C LEU A 106 7.42 7.74 -12.16
N ILE A 107 7.32 6.60 -12.83
CA ILE A 107 7.87 6.41 -14.19
C ILE A 107 7.24 7.41 -15.16
N VAL A 108 5.92 7.56 -15.13
CA VAL A 108 5.20 8.50 -16.01
C VAL A 108 5.62 9.94 -15.71
N GLY A 109 5.71 10.33 -14.43
CA GLY A 109 6.20 11.65 -14.03
C GLY A 109 7.63 11.92 -14.50
N LEU A 110 8.51 10.93 -14.43
CA LEU A 110 9.88 11.05 -14.93
C LEU A 110 9.93 11.22 -16.45
N ILE A 111 9.13 10.47 -17.21
CA ILE A 111 9.06 10.61 -18.67
C ILE A 111 8.58 12.01 -19.05
N LEU A 112 7.53 12.51 -18.39
CA LEU A 112 7.00 13.86 -18.61
C LEU A 112 7.98 14.97 -18.26
N SER A 113 8.80 14.76 -17.22
CA SER A 113 9.84 15.73 -16.84
C SER A 113 11.08 15.62 -17.73
N SER A 114 11.30 14.48 -18.40
CA SER A 114 12.44 14.28 -19.30
C SER A 114 12.25 14.95 -20.66
N TYR A 115 11.02 15.00 -21.15
CA TYR A 115 10.62 15.50 -22.49
C TYR A 115 10.24 16.98 -22.49
#